data_AF-A0A958F5Q6-F1
#
_entry.id   AF-A0A958F5Q6-F1
#
_cell.length_a   1.000
_cell.length_b   1.000
_cell.length_c   1.000
_cell.angle_alpha   90.00
_cell.angle_beta   90.00
_cell.angle_gamma   90.00
#
_symmetry.space_group_name_H-M   'P 1'
#
loop_
_entity.id
_entity.type
_entity.pdbx_description
1 polymer ?
#
loop_
_entity_poly.entity_id
_entity_poly.type
_entity_poly.pdbx_seq_one_letter_code
_entity_poly.pdbx_strand_id
1 'polypeptide(L)' 'MVQIHPTAIVHPGAELGSDVVIGPYCVIEADAIIGDG' A
#
# COMPACT_ATOMS: atom_id res chain seq x y z
N MET A 1 -6.27 2.54 -9.69
CA MET A 1 -4.92 3.15 -9.66
C MET A 1 -4.43 3.20 -8.21
N VAL A 2 -3.23 2.73 -7.90
CA VAL A 2 -2.70 2.79 -6.53
C VAL A 2 -2.09 4.17 -6.27
N GLN A 3 -2.46 4.81 -5.18
CA GLN A 3 -1.88 6.07 -4.71
C GLN A 3 -1.12 5.83 -3.42
N ILE A 4 0.19 6.08 -3.44
CA ILE A 4 1.05 5.89 -2.27
C ILE A 4 1.59 7.26 -1.88
N HIS A 5 1.29 7.70 -0.66
CA HIS A 5 1.88 8.93 -0.14
C HIS A 5 3.42 8.79 -0.08
N PRO A 6 4.21 9.81 -0.42
CA PRO A 6 5.67 9.71 -0.47
C PRO A 6 6.36 9.33 0.85
N THR A 7 5.68 9.53 1.98
CA THR A 7 6.19 9.13 3.32
C THR A 7 5.78 7.73 3.73
N ALA A 8 4.94 7.05 2.96
CA ALA A 8 4.58 5.67 3.21
C ALA A 8 5.73 4.73 2.83
N ILE A 9 5.91 3.68 3.61
CA ILE A 9 6.89 2.63 3.34
C ILE A 9 6.12 1.37 2.99
N VAL A 10 6.27 0.90 1.75
CA VAL A 10 5.60 -0.31 1.26
C VAL A 10 6.65 -1.32 0.87
N HIS A 11 6.63 -2.48 1.51
CA HIS A 11 7.50 -3.58 1.16
C HIS A 11 7.17 -4.07 -0.28
N PRO A 12 8.17 -4.38 -1.14
CA PRO A 12 7.92 -4.81 -2.52
C PRO A 12 7.16 -6.13 -2.64
N GLY A 13 7.05 -6.90 -1.55
CA GLY A 13 6.26 -8.14 -1.47
C GLY A 13 4.82 -7.95 -0.98
N ALA A 14 4.34 -6.72 -0.84
CA ALA A 14 2.94 -6.45 -0.51
C ALA A 14 2.05 -6.50 -1.76
N GLU A 15 0.83 -7.01 -1.61
CA GLU A 15 -0.17 -7.07 -2.68
C GLU A 15 -1.21 -5.97 -2.46
N LEU A 16 -1.31 -5.04 -3.42
CA LEU A 16 -2.25 -3.92 -3.38
C LEU A 16 -3.27 -4.05 -4.50
N GLY A 17 -4.55 -4.06 -4.12
CA GLY A 17 -5.68 -4.07 -5.03
C GLY A 17 -5.83 -2.78 -5.83
N SER A 18 -6.85 -2.75 -6.67
CA SER A 18 -7.17 -1.58 -7.48
C SER A 18 -7.76 -0.47 -6.61
N ASP A 19 -7.39 0.77 -6.96
CA ASP A 19 -7.93 2.01 -6.37
C ASP A 19 -7.54 2.28 -4.90
N VAL A 20 -6.58 1.50 -4.37
CA VAL A 20 -5.99 1.67 -3.04
C VAL A 20 -5.29 3.00 -2.85
N VAL A 21 -5.56 3.65 -1.71
CA VAL A 21 -4.88 4.86 -1.24
C VAL A 21 -4.13 4.56 0.06
N ILE A 22 -2.80 4.64 0.02
CA ILE A 22 -1.93 4.54 1.19
C ILE A 22 -1.58 5.94 1.71
N GLY A 23 -2.05 6.24 2.92
CA GLY A 23 -1.86 7.52 3.59
C GLY A 23 -0.43 7.77 4.09
N PRO A 24 -0.14 8.99 4.58
CA PRO A 24 1.17 9.34 5.10
C PRO A 24 1.53 8.47 6.32
N TYR A 25 2.81 8.09 6.41
CA TYR A 25 3.39 7.35 7.54
C TYR A 25 2.85 5.92 7.75
N CYS A 26 2.08 5.38 6.80
CA CYS A 26 1.76 3.96 6.78
C CYS A 26 3.02 3.12 6.53
N VAL A 27 3.07 1.96 7.18
CA VAL A 27 4.09 0.93 6.94
C VAL A 27 3.37 -0.35 6.57
N ILE A 28 3.60 -0.83 5.35
CA ILE A 28 3.05 -2.08 4.83
C ILE A 28 4.20 -3.08 4.70
N GLU A 29 4.16 -4.13 5.51
CA GLU A 29 5.20 -5.16 5.56
C GLU A 29 5.02 -6.23 4.47
N ALA A 30 5.96 -7.18 4.41
CA ALA A 30 5.84 -8.34 3.54
C ALA A 30 4.56 -9.13 3.83
N ASP A 31 4.04 -9.81 2.80
CA ASP A 31 2.87 -10.71 2.87
C ASP A 31 1.52 -10.03 3.24
N ALA A 32 1.50 -8.70 3.32
CA ALA A 32 0.26 -7.93 3.47
C ALA A 32 -0.54 -7.93 2.15
N ILE A 33 -1.86 -8.15 2.27
CA ILE A 33 -2.80 -8.12 1.15
C ILE A 33 -3.88 -7.07 1.45
N ILE A 34 -3.93 -6.02 0.63
CA ILE A 34 -4.99 -5.00 0.67
C ILE A 34 -5.87 -5.22 -0.56
N GLY A 35 -7.15 -5.52 -0.34
CA GLY A 35 -8.13 -5.70 -1.41
C GLY A 35 -8.47 -4.39 -2.13
N ASP A 36 -9.33 -4.48 -3.12
CA ASP A 36 -9.78 -3.32 -3.91
C ASP A 36 -10.55 -2.29 -3.05
N GLY A 37 -10.37 -1.00 -3.37
CA GLY A 37 -11.06 0.14 -2.74
C GLY A 37 -10.14 1.27 -2.33
#